data_AF-A0A0S6U8A8-F1
#
_entry.id   AF-A0A0S6U8A8-F1
#
_cell.length_a   1.000
_cell.length_b   1.000
_cell.length_c   1.000
_cell.angle_alpha   90.00
_cell.angle_beta   90.00
_cell.angle_gamma   90.00
#
_symmetry.space_group_name_H-M   'P 1'
#
loop_
_entity.id
_entity.type
_entity.pdbx_description
1 polymer ?
#
loop_
_entity_poly.entity_id
_entity_poly.type
_entity_poly.pdbx_seq_one_letter_code
_entity_poly.pdbx_strand_id
1 'polypeptide(L)'
;MSVTIPEDIRFNAEGLIPAIIQDAASGQVLMLAYMNRESLARSLATGETWFYSRSRRELWHKGATSGHRQYIESASYDCDADALLFKVRQVGVACHEGEFSCFHNPLPLQVSRPRETGAGGDVQAAGAPHGAVFPLPEGVGKAVNKGEAVRVVTTTAGEQQEAGPYHVHTSGQEKQGRREENTSSQVNADLGTILSQVFQVIKERQATRPEGSYTAYLFNNGQDKILKKIGEEAGETIIASKNDSPHEILYEMADLYYHTLVLLAYHGLEPEQLAAELAARR
;
A
#
# COMPACT_ATOMS: atom_id res chain seq x y z
N MET A 1 23.65 -28.38 -11.12
CA MET A 1 24.29 -27.21 -10.48
C MET A 1 23.97 -27.26 -9.01
N SER A 2 24.97 -27.25 -8.13
CA SER A 2 24.75 -27.20 -6.68
C SER A 2 24.39 -25.77 -6.30
N VAL A 3 23.14 -25.54 -5.92
CA VAL A 3 22.72 -24.27 -5.33
C VAL A 3 23.23 -24.20 -3.90
N THR A 4 23.84 -23.07 -3.53
CA THR A 4 24.28 -22.80 -2.17
C THR A 4 23.22 -21.95 -1.47
N ILE A 5 22.71 -22.43 -0.34
CA ILE A 5 21.85 -21.64 0.56
C ILE A 5 22.76 -21.00 1.61
N PRO A 6 22.65 -19.69 1.90
CA PRO A 6 23.43 -19.05 2.95
C PRO A 6 23.27 -19.78 4.30
N GLU A 7 24.37 -19.92 5.04
CA GLU A 7 24.36 -20.64 6.33
C GLU A 7 23.54 -19.91 7.40
N ASP A 8 23.40 -18.60 7.28
CA ASP A 8 22.68 -17.74 8.24
C ASP A 8 21.15 -17.89 8.18
N ILE A 9 20.60 -18.57 7.17
CA ILE A 9 19.15 -18.80 7.05
C ILE A 9 18.65 -19.64 8.23
N ARG A 10 17.72 -19.08 9.00
CA ARG A 10 17.16 -19.66 10.22
C ARG A 10 15.85 -20.36 9.92
N PHE A 11 15.92 -21.68 9.88
CA PHE A 11 14.73 -22.52 9.92
C PHE A 11 14.26 -22.66 11.38
N ASN A 12 12.95 -22.68 11.59
CA ASN A 12 12.36 -22.90 12.90
C ASN A 12 12.62 -24.34 13.42
N ALA A 13 12.11 -24.67 14.62
CA ALA A 13 12.29 -25.99 15.23
C ALA A 13 11.75 -27.17 14.39
N GLU A 14 10.82 -26.91 13.46
CA GLU A 14 10.27 -27.90 12.53
C GLU A 14 11.07 -28.01 11.23
N GLY A 15 12.16 -27.24 11.09
CA GLY A 15 12.97 -27.16 9.88
C GLY A 15 12.31 -26.36 8.75
N LEU A 16 11.41 -25.42 9.10
CA LEU A 16 10.64 -24.62 8.15
C LEU A 16 10.95 -23.13 8.26
N ILE A 17 10.80 -22.42 7.15
CA ILE A 17 10.91 -20.97 7.06
C ILE A 17 9.70 -20.41 6.29
N PRO A 18 9.05 -19.32 6.75
CA PRO A 18 8.01 -18.65 5.97
C PRO A 18 8.59 -18.03 4.71
N ALA A 19 7.83 -18.11 3.61
CA ALA A 19 8.16 -17.53 2.33
C ALA A 19 6.97 -16.70 1.81
N ILE A 20 7.20 -15.40 1.67
CA ILE A 20 6.27 -14.44 1.08
C ILE A 20 6.51 -14.42 -0.42
N ILE A 21 5.44 -14.58 -1.19
CA ILE A 21 5.47 -14.54 -2.65
C ILE A 21 4.81 -13.24 -3.08
N GLN A 22 5.56 -12.40 -3.79
CA GLN A 22 5.10 -11.14 -4.33
C GLN A 22 5.16 -11.18 -5.86
N ASP A 23 4.15 -10.64 -6.52
CA ASP A 23 4.18 -10.45 -7.96
C ASP A 23 5.21 -9.37 -8.32
N ALA A 24 6.12 -9.69 -9.23
CA ALA A 24 7.23 -8.81 -9.58
C ALA A 24 6.77 -7.57 -10.36
N ALA A 25 5.67 -7.64 -11.10
CA ALA A 25 5.17 -6.54 -11.93
C ALA A 25 4.33 -5.53 -11.14
N SER A 26 3.43 -6.02 -10.29
CA SER A 26 2.47 -5.19 -9.54
C SER A 26 2.88 -4.89 -8.10
N GLY A 27 3.84 -5.65 -7.54
CA GLY A 27 4.17 -5.58 -6.11
C GLY A 27 3.10 -6.22 -5.20
N GLN A 28 2.03 -6.80 -5.74
CA GLN A 28 1.00 -7.44 -4.92
C GLN A 28 1.54 -8.69 -4.22
N VAL A 29 1.28 -8.83 -2.91
CA VAL A 29 1.53 -10.09 -2.21
C VAL A 29 0.52 -11.14 -2.68
N LEU A 30 1.02 -12.25 -3.22
CA LEU A 30 0.23 -13.33 -3.79
C LEU A 30 -0.15 -14.37 -2.74
N MET A 31 0.83 -14.81 -1.94
CA MET A 31 0.61 -15.84 -0.92
C MET A 31 1.75 -15.88 0.10
N LEU A 32 1.47 -16.52 1.24
CA LEU A 32 2.47 -16.98 2.20
C LEU A 32 2.45 -18.51 2.23
N ALA A 33 3.62 -19.12 2.16
CA ALA A 33 3.81 -20.56 2.30
C ALA A 33 5.04 -20.85 3.17
N TYR A 34 5.29 -22.14 3.44
CA TYR A 34 6.47 -22.56 4.18
C TYR A 34 7.41 -23.35 3.26
N MET A 35 8.70 -23.17 3.46
CA MET A 35 9.75 -23.92 2.79
C MET A 35 10.58 -24.69 3.82
N ASN A 36 11.01 -25.90 3.48
CA ASN A 36 12.12 -26.54 4.18
C ASN A 36 13.41 -26.31 3.37
N ARG A 37 14.55 -26.78 3.88
CA ARG A 37 15.84 -26.64 3.18
C ARG A 37 15.82 -27.20 1.75
N GLU A 38 15.13 -28.32 1.54
CA GLU A 38 15.05 -28.96 0.23
C GLU A 38 14.17 -28.17 -0.75
N SER A 39 13.01 -27.69 -0.33
CA SER A 39 12.12 -26.90 -1.19
C SER A 39 12.74 -25.55 -1.55
N LEU A 40 13.47 -24.93 -0.62
CA LEU A 40 14.26 -23.72 -0.92
C LEU A 40 15.36 -24.02 -1.96
N ALA A 41 16.13 -25.08 -1.76
CA ALA A 41 17.20 -25.48 -2.69
C ALA A 41 16.65 -25.75 -4.10
N ARG A 42 15.53 -26.48 -4.20
CA ARG A 42 14.86 -26.72 -5.48
C ARG A 42 14.36 -25.44 -6.11
N SER A 43 13.76 -24.54 -5.32
CA SER A 43 13.25 -23.27 -5.84
C SER A 43 14.33 -22.43 -6.52
N LEU A 44 15.45 -22.26 -5.83
CA LEU A 44 16.62 -21.56 -6.34
C LEU A 44 17.28 -22.29 -7.52
N ALA A 45 17.21 -23.63 -7.57
CA ALA A 45 17.80 -24.42 -8.65
C ALA A 45 16.97 -24.41 -9.94
N THR A 46 15.65 -24.43 -9.81
CA THR A 46 14.74 -24.51 -10.97
C THR A 46 14.25 -23.14 -11.43
N GLY A 47 14.38 -22.09 -10.60
CA GLY A 47 13.77 -20.79 -10.87
C GLY A 47 12.23 -20.82 -10.81
N GLU A 48 11.66 -21.78 -10.08
CA GLU A 48 10.21 -21.95 -9.90
C GLU A 48 9.92 -22.22 -8.43
N THR A 49 8.77 -21.81 -7.90
CA THR A 49 8.52 -21.98 -6.46
C THR A 49 8.18 -23.43 -6.07
N TRP A 50 8.91 -23.93 -5.08
CA TRP A 50 8.65 -25.18 -4.37
C TRP A 50 8.41 -24.89 -2.89
N PHE A 51 7.35 -25.49 -2.35
CA PHE A 51 6.98 -25.34 -0.95
C PHE A 51 7.01 -26.68 -0.22
N TYR A 52 6.97 -26.62 1.10
CA TYR A 52 6.73 -27.77 1.95
C TYR A 52 5.31 -27.69 2.53
N SER A 53 4.45 -28.63 2.17
CA SER A 53 3.09 -28.67 2.69
C SER A 53 3.11 -29.26 4.11
N ARG A 54 2.85 -28.42 5.12
CA ARG A 54 2.83 -28.87 6.54
C ARG A 54 1.82 -29.97 6.82
N SER A 55 0.64 -29.90 6.19
CA SER A 55 -0.43 -30.89 6.36
C SER A 55 -0.12 -32.21 5.67
N ARG A 56 0.43 -32.19 4.46
CA ARG A 56 0.76 -33.39 3.67
C ARG A 56 2.16 -33.94 3.95
N ARG A 57 3.00 -33.15 4.62
CA ARG A 57 4.39 -33.44 4.97
C ARG A 57 5.25 -33.79 3.74
N GLU A 58 4.98 -33.13 2.62
CA GLU A 58 5.61 -33.38 1.33
C GLU A 58 6.02 -32.09 0.61
N LEU A 59 6.90 -32.23 -0.38
CA LEU A 59 7.25 -31.16 -1.30
C LEU A 59 6.11 -30.89 -2.28
N TRP A 60 5.86 -29.62 -2.55
CA TRP A 60 4.82 -29.17 -3.46
C TRP A 60 5.38 -28.16 -4.46
N HIS A 61 5.43 -28.58 -5.73
CA HIS A 61 5.76 -27.69 -6.85
C HIS A 61 4.53 -26.88 -7.24
N LYS A 62 4.58 -25.56 -7.03
CA LYS A 62 3.41 -24.70 -7.26
C LYS A 62 2.99 -24.74 -8.72
N GLY A 63 1.70 -24.98 -8.95
CA GLY A 63 1.12 -25.03 -10.28
C GLY A 63 1.45 -26.29 -11.07
N ALA A 64 2.05 -27.33 -10.48
CA ALA A 64 2.40 -28.56 -11.20
C ALA A 64 1.19 -29.29 -11.78
N THR A 65 0.08 -29.26 -11.06
CA THR A 65 -1.17 -29.88 -11.50
C THR A 65 -2.07 -28.89 -12.25
N SER A 66 -2.14 -27.63 -11.80
CA SER A 66 -3.07 -26.64 -12.36
C SER A 66 -2.52 -25.83 -13.54
N GLY A 67 -1.20 -25.84 -13.77
CA GLY A 67 -0.53 -24.96 -14.73
C GLY A 67 -0.29 -23.53 -14.22
N HIS A 68 -0.79 -23.16 -13.03
CA HIS A 68 -0.59 -21.83 -12.45
C HIS A 68 0.79 -21.69 -11.78
N ARG A 69 1.81 -21.50 -12.61
CA ARG A 69 3.23 -21.48 -12.23
C ARG A 69 3.67 -20.13 -11.67
N GLN A 70 4.75 -20.16 -10.90
CA GLN A 70 5.44 -18.98 -10.37
C GLN A 70 6.91 -19.09 -10.74
N TYR A 71 7.37 -18.19 -11.61
CA TYR A 71 8.77 -18.13 -12.04
C TYR A 71 9.49 -17.09 -11.20
N ILE A 72 10.56 -17.50 -10.53
CA ILE A 72 11.32 -16.64 -9.61
C ILE A 72 12.18 -15.68 -10.41
N GLU A 73 12.00 -14.39 -10.16
CA GLU A 73 12.83 -13.32 -10.73
C GLU A 73 13.88 -12.85 -9.73
N SER A 74 13.53 -12.81 -8.44
CA SER A 74 14.48 -12.56 -7.36
C SER A 74 14.05 -13.22 -6.05
N ALA A 75 15.02 -13.44 -5.17
CA ALA A 75 14.84 -13.98 -3.84
C ALA A 75 15.70 -13.20 -2.84
N SER A 76 15.14 -12.88 -1.68
CA SER A 76 15.84 -12.26 -0.56
C SER A 76 15.35 -12.87 0.76
N TYR A 77 16.08 -12.59 1.83
CA TYR A 77 15.69 -12.89 3.21
C TYR A 77 15.71 -11.60 4.03
N ASP A 78 15.02 -11.57 5.15
CA ASP A 78 14.92 -10.40 6.03
C ASP A 78 16.17 -10.20 6.91
N CYS A 79 16.13 -9.19 7.79
CA CYS A 79 17.32 -8.72 8.53
C CYS A 79 17.86 -9.72 9.56
N ASP A 80 17.03 -10.64 10.04
CA ASP A 80 17.33 -11.71 10.99
C ASP A 80 17.28 -13.10 10.36
N ALA A 81 17.08 -13.15 9.03
CA ALA A 81 17.17 -14.33 8.17
C ALA A 81 16.20 -15.46 8.54
N ASP A 82 15.03 -15.11 9.07
CA ASP A 82 13.97 -16.06 9.44
C ASP A 82 12.69 -15.93 8.59
N ALA A 83 12.69 -15.04 7.59
CA ALA A 83 11.69 -15.01 6.53
C ALA A 83 12.31 -14.82 5.14
N LEU A 84 11.64 -15.39 4.12
CA LEU A 84 12.02 -15.25 2.72
C LEU A 84 11.02 -14.36 1.96
N LEU A 85 11.51 -13.57 1.02
CA LEU A 85 10.72 -12.86 0.02
C LEU A 85 11.14 -13.34 -1.37
N PHE A 86 10.17 -13.83 -2.15
CA PHE A 86 10.36 -14.14 -3.56
C PHE A 86 9.52 -13.18 -4.40
N LYS A 87 10.16 -12.48 -5.34
CA LYS A 87 9.46 -11.79 -6.43
C LYS A 87 9.34 -12.75 -7.61
N VAL A 88 8.11 -12.96 -8.07
CA VAL A 88 7.81 -13.94 -9.11
C VAL A 88 7.00 -13.33 -10.23
N ARG A 89 7.19 -13.85 -11.44
CA ARG A 89 6.22 -13.71 -12.52
C ARG A 89 5.17 -14.81 -12.39
N GLN A 90 3.96 -14.44 -12.00
CA GLN A 90 2.84 -15.36 -11.86
C GLN A 90 2.21 -15.69 -13.23
N VAL A 91 2.00 -16.98 -13.51
CA VAL A 91 1.19 -17.45 -14.64
C VAL A 91 -0.15 -17.94 -14.11
N GLY A 92 -1.26 -17.45 -14.67
CA GLY A 92 -2.59 -17.73 -14.15
C GLY A 92 -2.80 -17.12 -12.76
N VAL A 93 -3.42 -17.87 -11.85
CA VAL A 93 -3.82 -17.37 -10.53
C VAL A 93 -3.05 -18.07 -9.40
N ALA A 94 -2.67 -17.34 -8.35
CA ALA A 94 -1.94 -17.95 -7.24
C ALA A 94 -2.86 -18.79 -6.35
N CYS A 95 -4.11 -18.34 -6.12
CA CYS A 95 -5.05 -18.98 -5.23
C CYS A 95 -5.77 -20.16 -5.91
N HIS A 96 -6.10 -21.19 -5.13
CA HIS A 96 -6.91 -22.32 -5.62
C HIS A 96 -8.38 -21.97 -5.81
N GLU A 97 -8.84 -20.84 -5.26
CA GLU A 97 -10.22 -20.34 -5.38
C GLU A 97 -10.47 -19.58 -6.69
N GLY A 98 -9.44 -19.42 -7.53
CA GLY A 98 -9.54 -18.66 -8.78
C GLY A 98 -9.05 -17.22 -8.66
N GLU A 99 -8.70 -16.76 -7.46
CA GLU A 99 -8.22 -15.40 -7.22
C GLU A 99 -6.72 -15.24 -7.47
N PHE A 100 -6.33 -14.07 -7.97
CA PHE A 100 -4.91 -13.81 -8.29
C PHE A 100 -4.02 -13.86 -7.06
N SER A 101 -4.50 -13.38 -5.91
CA SER A 101 -3.86 -13.45 -4.59
C SER A 101 -4.72 -14.21 -3.59
N CYS A 102 -4.11 -14.88 -2.62
CA CYS A 102 -4.79 -15.47 -1.46
C CYS A 102 -5.34 -14.41 -0.49
N PHE A 103 -4.85 -13.17 -0.54
CA PHE A 103 -5.26 -12.08 0.35
C PHE A 103 -6.42 -11.26 -0.23
N HIS A 104 -7.47 -11.93 -0.73
CA HIS A 104 -8.63 -11.29 -1.36
C HIS A 104 -9.81 -11.04 -0.41
N ASN A 105 -9.77 -11.63 0.80
CA ASN A 105 -10.84 -11.47 1.79
C ASN A 105 -10.50 -10.31 2.75
N PRO A 106 -11.21 -9.17 2.69
CA PRO A 106 -10.92 -8.02 3.53
C PRO A 106 -11.36 -8.26 4.98
N LEU A 107 -10.53 -7.81 5.94
CA LEU A 107 -10.95 -7.68 7.32
C LEU A 107 -11.52 -6.27 7.54
N PRO A 108 -12.73 -6.13 8.10
CA PRO A 108 -13.28 -4.81 8.39
C PRO A 108 -12.46 -4.16 9.52
N LEU A 109 -11.85 -3.02 9.22
CA LEU A 109 -11.23 -2.17 10.23
C LEU A 109 -12.34 -1.47 11.03
N GLN A 110 -12.49 -1.84 12.30
CA GLN A 110 -13.44 -1.19 13.23
C GLN A 110 -12.89 0.07 13.86
N VAL A 111 -11.62 0.37 13.62
CA VAL A 111 -11.01 1.62 14.04
C VAL A 111 -11.62 2.73 13.18
N SER A 112 -12.32 3.66 13.81
CA SER A 112 -12.50 4.97 13.22
C SER A 112 -11.10 5.52 12.94
N ARG A 113 -10.78 5.75 11.66
CA ARG A 113 -9.66 6.64 11.32
C ARG A 113 -9.81 7.88 12.21
N PRO A 114 -8.71 8.40 12.79
CA PRO A 114 -8.77 9.65 13.54
C PRO A 114 -9.62 10.63 12.74
N ARG A 115 -10.75 11.05 13.33
CA ARG A 115 -11.68 11.95 12.67
C ARG A 115 -10.86 13.19 12.33
N GLU A 116 -10.73 13.52 11.04
CA GLU A 116 -10.33 14.86 10.66
C GLU A 116 -11.25 15.80 11.42
N THR A 117 -10.72 16.58 12.35
CA THR A 117 -11.47 17.65 13.00
C THR A 117 -11.60 18.77 11.97
N GLY A 118 -12.51 18.59 11.02
CA GLY A 118 -12.94 19.63 10.10
C GLY A 118 -13.90 20.57 10.82
N ALA A 119 -13.49 21.82 11.02
CA ALA A 119 -14.43 22.93 11.05
C ALA A 119 -15.09 23.02 9.66
N GLY A 120 -16.42 23.07 9.65
CA GLY A 120 -17.24 22.74 8.48
C GLY A 120 -17.23 23.70 7.30
N GLY A 121 -17.75 23.17 6.19
CA GLY A 121 -18.17 23.89 4.99
C GLY A 121 -18.67 22.89 3.95
N ASP A 122 -19.99 22.81 3.79
CA ASP A 122 -20.67 21.96 2.80
C ASP A 122 -20.11 22.15 1.38
N VAL A 123 -19.61 21.07 0.77
CA VAL A 123 -19.43 20.99 -0.68
C VAL A 123 -20.11 19.71 -1.17
N GLN A 124 -21.10 19.92 -2.02
CA GLN A 124 -21.79 18.87 -2.77
C GLN A 124 -20.80 17.94 -3.47
N ALA A 125 -21.01 16.65 -3.28
CA ALA A 125 -20.26 15.57 -3.90
C ALA A 125 -20.30 15.69 -5.44
N ALA A 126 -19.16 16.05 -6.02
CA ALA A 126 -18.82 15.73 -7.40
C ALA A 126 -17.79 14.59 -7.35
N GLY A 127 -18.21 13.40 -7.77
CA GLY A 127 -17.44 12.17 -7.69
C GLY A 127 -16.16 12.20 -8.53
N ALA A 128 -15.10 11.69 -7.94
CA ALA A 128 -13.96 11.09 -8.63
C ALA A 128 -13.77 9.66 -8.09
N PRO A 129 -13.52 8.67 -8.95
CA PRO A 129 -13.80 7.27 -8.62
C PRO A 129 -12.68 6.63 -7.79
N HIS A 130 -13.16 5.90 -6.78
CA HIS A 130 -12.66 4.68 -6.14
C HIS A 130 -11.17 4.32 -6.22
N GLY A 131 -10.62 4.12 -5.01
CA GLY A 131 -9.42 3.32 -4.75
C GLY A 131 -9.46 1.98 -5.47
N ALA A 132 -8.26 1.53 -5.84
CA ALA A 132 -8.01 0.37 -6.68
C ALA A 132 -8.86 -0.84 -6.26
N VAL A 133 -9.95 -1.04 -6.99
CA VAL A 133 -10.62 -2.32 -7.13
C VAL A 133 -9.66 -3.19 -7.94
N PHE A 134 -9.24 -4.31 -7.36
CA PHE A 134 -8.49 -5.33 -8.08
C PHE A 134 -9.32 -5.80 -9.29
N PRO A 135 -8.85 -5.63 -10.54
CA PRO A 135 -9.57 -6.14 -11.68
C PRO A 135 -9.24 -7.63 -11.87
N LEU A 136 -10.26 -8.48 -11.75
CA LEU A 136 -10.24 -9.83 -12.33
C LEU A 136 -10.41 -9.72 -13.85
N PRO A 137 -9.68 -10.51 -14.66
CA PRO A 137 -9.91 -10.54 -16.11
C PRO A 137 -11.19 -11.32 -16.45
N GLU A 138 -12.16 -10.68 -17.09
CA GLU A 138 -13.30 -11.36 -17.72
C GLU A 138 -12.91 -11.90 -19.10
N GLY A 139 -13.04 -13.21 -19.30
CA GLY A 139 -12.91 -13.80 -20.63
C GLY A 139 -12.53 -15.29 -20.70
N VAL A 140 -13.23 -16.19 -19.98
CA VAL A 140 -13.33 -17.60 -20.40
C VAL A 140 -14.76 -18.07 -20.21
N GLY A 141 -15.49 -18.15 -21.32
CA GLY A 141 -16.89 -18.56 -21.34
C GLY A 141 -17.10 -20.00 -20.85
N LYS A 142 -18.24 -20.23 -20.20
CA LYS A 142 -18.80 -21.57 -20.03
C LYS A 142 -20.09 -21.71 -20.82
N ALA A 143 -20.06 -22.72 -21.69
CA ALA A 143 -21.13 -23.22 -22.50
C ALA A 143 -22.14 -24.08 -21.69
N VAL A 144 -23.42 -23.92 -22.04
CA VAL A 144 -24.48 -24.94 -22.18
C VAL A 144 -25.11 -25.59 -20.94
N ASN A 145 -26.44 -25.41 -20.79
CA ASN A 145 -27.51 -26.44 -20.86
C ASN A 145 -28.88 -25.74 -20.64
N LYS A 146 -29.82 -25.75 -21.60
CA LYS A 146 -30.90 -26.73 -21.94
C LYS A 146 -32.28 -26.36 -21.35
N GLY A 147 -33.27 -26.25 -22.25
CA GLY A 147 -34.72 -26.14 -22.00
C GLY A 147 -35.16 -24.69 -21.73
N GLU A 148 -36.20 -24.11 -22.31
CA GLU A 148 -37.33 -24.60 -23.09
C GLU A 148 -37.95 -23.37 -23.82
N ALA A 149 -38.63 -23.59 -24.94
CA ALA A 149 -39.01 -22.56 -25.91
C ALA A 149 -40.27 -21.76 -25.55
N VAL A 150 -40.32 -20.45 -25.85
CA VAL A 150 -41.54 -19.74 -26.32
C VAL A 150 -41.15 -18.57 -27.27
N ARG A 151 -41.99 -18.38 -28.31
CA ARG A 151 -41.82 -17.58 -29.54
C ARG A 151 -42.08 -16.06 -29.41
N VAL A 152 -41.28 -15.30 -30.18
CA VAL A 152 -41.60 -14.23 -31.18
C VAL A 152 -42.63 -13.16 -30.80
N VAL A 153 -42.24 -11.86 -30.85
CA VAL A 153 -42.85 -10.78 -31.67
C VAL A 153 -41.82 -9.67 -31.94
N THR A 154 -41.78 -9.20 -33.19
CA THR A 154 -41.02 -8.10 -33.81
C THR A 154 -41.56 -6.70 -33.47
N THR A 155 -40.72 -5.66 -33.47
CA THR A 155 -40.99 -4.38 -34.19
C THR A 155 -39.77 -3.44 -34.23
N THR A 156 -39.73 -2.67 -35.31
CA THR A 156 -38.71 -1.76 -35.85
C THR A 156 -39.01 -0.27 -35.57
N ALA A 157 -38.01 0.56 -35.89
CA ALA A 157 -38.05 2.01 -36.22
C ALA A 157 -38.00 2.99 -35.03
N GLY A 158 -37.32 4.13 -35.12
CA GLY A 158 -36.70 4.81 -36.26
C GLY A 158 -35.85 6.01 -35.83
N GLU A 159 -35.02 6.46 -36.77
CA GLU A 159 -34.09 7.58 -36.75
C GLU A 159 -34.74 8.97 -36.67
N GLN A 160 -33.82 9.96 -36.57
CA GLN A 160 -33.85 11.35 -37.06
C GLN A 160 -34.04 12.43 -35.98
N GLN A 161 -33.42 13.62 -36.00
CA GLN A 161 -32.32 14.26 -36.75
C GLN A 161 -32.30 15.73 -36.28
N GLU A 162 -31.11 16.37 -36.18
CA GLU A 162 -30.83 17.82 -36.33
C GLU A 162 -31.48 18.83 -35.35
N ALA A 163 -31.03 20.07 -35.11
CA ALA A 163 -29.83 20.88 -35.38
C ALA A 163 -29.94 22.10 -34.41
N GLY A 164 -28.84 22.80 -34.11
CA GLY A 164 -28.84 24.03 -33.27
C GLY A 164 -29.46 25.25 -33.97
N PRO A 165 -29.00 26.49 -33.74
CA PRO A 165 -28.27 27.10 -32.61
C PRO A 165 -29.08 28.30 -32.04
N TYR A 166 -28.56 29.16 -31.17
CA TYR A 166 -28.74 30.64 -31.22
C TYR A 166 -28.14 31.33 -29.98
N HIS A 167 -27.26 32.31 -30.25
CA HIS A 167 -26.82 33.36 -29.33
C HIS A 167 -27.86 34.48 -29.27
N VAL A 168 -28.00 35.16 -28.11
CA VAL A 168 -28.36 36.60 -28.05
C VAL A 168 -27.71 37.25 -26.82
N HIS A 169 -27.00 38.36 -27.06
CA HIS A 169 -26.55 39.35 -26.09
C HIS A 169 -27.72 40.21 -25.59
N THR A 170 -27.68 40.70 -24.35
CA THR A 170 -27.79 42.16 -24.09
C THR A 170 -27.51 42.53 -22.63
N SER A 171 -26.95 43.72 -22.51
CA SER A 171 -26.45 44.46 -21.36
C SER A 171 -27.52 44.92 -20.35
N GLY A 172 -27.11 45.07 -19.09
CA GLY A 172 -27.79 45.91 -18.09
C GLY A 172 -26.98 46.03 -16.80
N GLN A 173 -26.32 47.17 -16.58
CA GLN A 173 -25.77 47.56 -15.27
C GLN A 173 -26.89 48.16 -14.41
N GLU A 174 -26.97 47.82 -13.12
CA GLU A 174 -26.80 48.78 -12.02
C GLU A 174 -27.03 48.16 -10.61
N LYS A 175 -26.14 48.59 -9.69
CA LYS A 175 -26.34 48.86 -8.26
C LYS A 175 -26.36 47.72 -7.22
N GLN A 176 -25.20 47.58 -6.58
CA GLN A 176 -24.94 47.91 -5.16
C GLN A 176 -25.66 47.07 -4.10
N GLY A 177 -24.98 46.01 -3.67
CA GLY A 177 -25.21 45.32 -2.39
C GLY A 177 -23.87 44.98 -1.75
N ARG A 178 -23.53 45.69 -0.68
CA ARG A 178 -22.40 45.40 0.21
C ARG A 178 -22.64 44.02 0.82
N ARG A 179 -21.94 43.00 0.34
CA ARG A 179 -21.91 41.67 0.95
C ARG A 179 -20.52 41.48 1.53
N GLU A 180 -20.46 41.40 2.84
CA GLU A 180 -19.26 41.06 3.59
C GLU A 180 -18.73 39.73 3.06
N GLU A 181 -17.58 39.80 2.38
CA GLU A 181 -16.80 38.62 2.02
C GLU A 181 -16.26 38.03 3.32
N ASN A 182 -17.00 37.06 3.84
CA ASN A 182 -16.54 36.16 4.86
C ASN A 182 -15.42 35.32 4.24
N THR A 183 -14.19 35.84 4.32
CA THR A 183 -12.96 35.19 3.89
C THR A 183 -12.74 34.01 4.83
N SER A 184 -13.21 32.84 4.39
CA SER A 184 -12.77 31.56 4.94
C SER A 184 -11.25 31.50 4.82
N SER A 185 -10.58 31.70 5.94
CA SER A 185 -9.14 31.55 6.09
C SER A 185 -8.77 30.09 5.85
N GLN A 186 -8.57 29.72 4.58
CA GLN A 186 -7.77 28.55 4.25
C GLN A 186 -6.37 28.81 4.80
N VAL A 187 -6.05 28.14 5.90
CA VAL A 187 -4.70 28.15 6.45
C VAL A 187 -3.81 27.42 5.42
N ASN A 188 -3.11 28.19 4.59
CA ASN A 188 -1.92 27.69 3.88
C ASN A 188 -0.86 27.40 4.94
N ALA A 189 -0.95 26.23 5.58
CA ALA A 189 0.07 25.81 6.53
C ALA A 189 1.32 25.43 5.73
N ASP A 190 2.37 26.23 5.86
CA ASP A 190 3.68 25.88 5.32
C ASP A 190 4.24 24.66 6.08
N LEU A 191 5.19 23.96 5.44
CA LEU A 191 5.77 22.74 6.00
C LEU A 191 6.37 22.96 7.40
N GLY A 192 6.99 24.12 7.66
CA GLY A 192 7.56 24.44 8.97
C GLY A 192 6.51 24.46 10.06
N THR A 193 5.40 25.16 9.81
CA THR A 193 4.26 25.21 10.73
C THR A 193 3.71 23.81 11.04
N ILE A 194 3.58 22.94 10.02
CA ILE A 194 3.11 21.57 10.21
C ILE A 194 4.10 20.74 11.05
N LEU A 195 5.40 20.82 10.75
CA LEU A 195 6.42 20.08 11.51
C LEU A 195 6.44 20.51 12.99
N SER A 196 6.32 21.81 13.28
CA SER A 196 6.21 22.30 14.65
C SER A 196 4.96 21.78 15.36
N GLN A 197 3.80 21.73 14.69
CA GLN A 197 2.57 21.17 15.26
C GLN A 197 2.70 19.67 15.56
N VAL A 198 3.23 18.90 14.61
CA VAL A 198 3.51 17.46 14.79
C VAL A 198 4.47 17.25 15.96
N PHE A 199 5.51 18.08 16.07
CA PHE A 199 6.48 18.00 17.15
C PHE A 199 5.86 18.26 18.53
N GLN A 200 4.93 19.21 18.66
CA GLN A 200 4.22 19.43 19.93
C GLN A 200 3.39 18.20 20.34
N VAL A 201 2.71 17.55 19.39
CA VAL A 201 1.99 16.30 19.64
C VAL A 201 2.95 15.19 20.07
N ILE A 202 4.14 15.11 19.46
CA ILE A 202 5.18 14.15 19.85
C ILE A 202 5.62 14.39 21.30
N LYS A 203 5.91 15.63 21.69
CA LYS A 203 6.29 15.99 23.06
C LYS A 203 5.19 15.71 24.08
N GLU A 204 3.95 16.01 23.75
CA GLU A 204 2.81 15.69 24.60
C GLU A 204 2.74 14.18 24.85
N ARG A 205 2.87 13.36 23.80
CA ARG A 205 2.85 11.89 23.91
C ARG A 205 4.08 11.33 24.61
N GLN A 206 5.23 11.99 24.49
CA GLN A 206 6.44 11.68 25.26
C GLN A 206 6.23 11.89 26.75
N ALA A 207 5.49 12.93 27.15
CA ALA A 207 5.22 13.24 28.54
C ALA A 207 4.09 12.39 29.13
N THR A 208 2.98 12.23 28.38
CA THR A 208 1.75 11.60 28.88
C THR A 208 1.71 10.09 28.74
N ARG A 209 2.51 9.50 27.84
CA ARG A 209 2.58 8.06 27.55
C ARG A 209 1.20 7.38 27.44
N PRO A 210 0.30 7.88 26.56
CA PRO A 210 -1.03 7.30 26.43
C PRO A 210 -0.95 5.86 25.92
N GLU A 211 -1.75 4.98 26.53
CA GLU A 211 -1.82 3.57 26.17
C GLU A 211 -2.23 3.40 24.69
N GLY A 212 -1.61 2.45 23.99
CA GLY A 212 -1.86 2.21 22.57
C GLY A 212 -1.29 3.26 21.60
N SER A 213 -0.65 4.33 22.09
CA SER A 213 -0.01 5.31 21.22
C SER A 213 1.30 4.79 20.62
N TYR A 214 1.41 4.85 19.30
CA TYR A 214 2.64 4.53 18.58
C TYR A 214 3.85 5.35 19.07
N THR A 215 3.65 6.65 19.29
CA THR A 215 4.70 7.55 19.78
C THR A 215 5.16 7.14 21.18
N ALA A 216 4.23 6.78 22.07
CA ALA A 216 4.57 6.29 23.41
C ALA A 216 5.34 4.96 23.33
N TYR A 217 4.93 4.06 22.42
CA TYR A 217 5.66 2.82 22.15
C TYR A 217 7.11 3.09 21.71
N LEU A 218 7.35 4.00 20.76
CA LEU A 218 8.71 4.36 20.33
C LEU A 218 9.57 4.81 21.52
N PHE A 219 9.06 5.74 22.32
CA PHE A 219 9.81 6.24 23.47
C PHE A 219 9.94 5.21 24.61
N ASN A 220 9.04 4.24 24.73
CA ASN A 220 9.14 3.17 25.73
C ASN A 220 10.23 2.15 25.36
N ASN A 221 10.50 2.00 24.06
CA ASN A 221 11.52 1.08 23.54
C ASN A 221 12.88 1.77 23.31
N GLY A 222 13.00 3.06 23.64
CA GLY A 222 14.26 3.79 23.67
C GLY A 222 14.85 4.13 22.29
N GLN A 223 16.09 4.61 22.32
CA GLN A 223 16.78 5.17 21.15
C GLN A 223 16.90 4.18 20.00
N ASP A 224 17.32 2.94 20.26
CA ASP A 224 17.57 1.94 19.23
C ASP A 224 16.32 1.65 18.38
N LYS A 225 15.13 1.66 19.00
CA LYS A 225 13.88 1.48 18.27
C LYS A 225 13.56 2.66 17.35
N ILE A 226 13.82 3.89 17.82
CA ILE A 226 13.65 5.11 17.03
C ILE A 226 14.63 5.11 15.84
N LEU A 227 15.90 4.78 16.08
CA LEU A 227 16.94 4.71 15.05
C LEU A 227 16.64 3.63 14.01
N LYS A 228 16.13 2.46 14.43
CA LYS A 228 15.68 1.40 13.52
C LYS A 228 14.61 1.92 12.56
N LYS A 229 13.60 2.63 13.07
CA LYS A 229 12.55 3.23 12.23
C LYS A 229 13.11 4.24 11.24
N ILE A 230 13.99 5.15 11.67
CA ILE A 230 14.65 6.10 10.76
C ILE A 230 15.38 5.36 9.63
N GLY A 231 16.07 4.27 9.94
CA GLY A 231 16.75 3.44 8.93
C GLY A 231 15.77 2.77 7.94
N GLU A 232 14.65 2.24 8.44
CA GLU A 232 13.57 1.68 7.61
C GLU A 232 12.99 2.73 6.66
N GLU A 233 12.52 3.88 7.17
CA GLU A 233 11.87 4.92 6.36
C GLU A 233 12.83 5.54 5.33
N ALA A 234 14.12 5.69 5.68
CA ALA A 234 15.13 6.17 4.75
C ALA A 234 15.35 5.17 3.60
N GLY A 235 15.38 3.86 3.92
CA GLY A 235 15.45 2.79 2.92
C GLY A 235 14.21 2.76 2.02
N GLU A 236 13.03 2.88 2.60
CA GLU A 236 11.75 2.91 1.89
C GLU A 236 11.65 4.13 0.99
N THR A 237 12.07 5.32 1.45
CA THR A 237 12.16 6.53 0.62
C THR A 237 13.09 6.34 -0.59
N ILE A 238 14.24 5.69 -0.42
CA ILE A 238 15.18 5.38 -1.51
C ILE A 238 14.51 4.45 -2.54
N ILE A 239 13.81 3.42 -2.06
CA ILE A 239 13.12 2.45 -2.92
C ILE A 239 11.95 3.12 -3.66
N ALA A 240 11.11 3.89 -2.97
CA ALA A 240 10.01 4.66 -3.55
C ALA A 240 10.50 5.61 -4.66
N SER A 241 11.65 6.28 -4.42
CA SER A 241 12.31 7.12 -5.42
C SER A 241 12.81 6.30 -6.62
N LYS A 242 13.42 5.14 -6.37
CA LYS A 242 13.87 4.24 -7.44
C LYS A 242 12.72 3.69 -8.30
N ASN A 243 11.54 3.53 -7.71
CA ASN A 243 10.34 3.05 -8.37
C ASN A 243 9.54 4.17 -9.08
N ASP A 244 10.00 5.42 -9.02
CA ASP A 244 9.33 6.58 -9.63
C ASP A 244 7.85 6.70 -9.24
N SER A 245 7.56 6.46 -7.95
CA SER A 245 6.20 6.55 -7.39
C SER A 245 6.06 7.82 -6.54
N PRO A 246 5.50 8.93 -7.08
CA PRO A 246 5.40 10.19 -6.34
C PRO A 246 4.61 10.08 -5.03
N HIS A 247 3.59 9.21 -5.01
CA HIS A 247 2.77 8.98 -3.83
C HIS A 247 3.58 8.27 -2.73
N GLU A 248 4.29 7.19 -3.08
CA GLU A 248 5.14 6.49 -2.11
C GLU A 248 6.27 7.40 -1.62
N ILE A 249 6.90 8.16 -2.51
CA ILE A 249 7.96 9.11 -2.12
C ILE A 249 7.45 10.07 -1.05
N LEU A 250 6.29 10.70 -1.27
CA LEU A 250 5.73 11.63 -0.29
C LEU A 250 5.35 10.94 1.02
N TYR A 251 4.85 9.71 0.95
CA TYR A 251 4.47 8.93 2.13
C TYR A 251 5.69 8.57 2.99
N GLU A 252 6.71 7.96 2.38
CA GLU A 252 7.93 7.56 3.10
C GLU A 252 8.73 8.76 3.60
N MET A 253 8.73 9.87 2.85
CA MET A 253 9.33 11.12 3.33
C MET A 253 8.60 11.70 4.54
N ALA A 254 7.27 11.57 4.61
CA ALA A 254 6.50 12.02 5.77
C ALA A 254 6.83 11.18 7.00
N ASP A 255 6.93 9.86 6.85
CA ASP A 255 7.30 8.95 7.94
C ASP A 255 8.76 9.17 8.36
N LEU A 256 9.68 9.41 7.42
CA LEU A 256 11.06 9.79 7.74
C LEU A 256 11.13 11.09 8.54
N TYR A 257 10.39 12.14 8.13
CA TYR A 257 10.33 13.37 8.90
C TYR A 257 9.70 13.18 10.28
N TYR A 258 8.65 12.37 10.39
CA TYR A 258 8.05 12.04 11.67
C TYR A 258 9.06 11.40 12.64
N HIS A 259 9.77 10.36 12.20
CA HIS A 259 10.71 9.65 13.07
C HIS A 259 11.95 10.48 13.41
N THR A 260 12.40 11.37 12.52
CA THR A 260 13.48 12.33 12.85
C THR A 260 13.02 13.39 13.86
N LEU A 261 11.76 13.84 13.82
CA LEU A 261 11.18 14.68 14.87
C LEU A 261 11.09 13.95 16.22
N VAL A 262 10.73 12.66 16.23
CA VAL A 262 10.75 11.82 17.44
C VAL A 262 12.18 11.73 18.01
N LEU A 263 13.20 11.61 17.15
CA LEU A 263 14.60 11.59 17.57
C LEU A 263 15.05 12.94 18.17
N LEU A 264 14.64 14.07 17.59
CA LEU A 264 14.88 15.39 18.19
C LEU A 264 14.30 15.46 19.60
N ALA A 265 13.02 15.07 19.76
CA ALA A 265 12.35 15.06 21.06
C ALA A 265 13.03 14.09 22.05
N TYR A 266 13.52 12.94 21.58
CA TYR A 266 14.28 12.00 22.41
C TYR A 266 15.56 12.62 23.00
N HIS A 267 16.24 13.46 22.22
CA HIS A 267 17.46 14.15 22.63
C HIS A 267 17.22 15.54 23.25
N GLY A 268 15.96 15.94 23.46
CA GLY A 268 15.63 17.26 24.00
C GLY A 268 16.00 18.41 23.06
N LEU A 269 16.03 18.16 21.76
CA LEU A 269 16.24 19.16 20.71
C LEU A 269 14.91 19.61 20.14
N GLU A 270 14.82 20.88 19.76
CA GLU A 270 13.62 21.49 19.15
C GLU A 270 13.81 21.70 17.63
N PRO A 271 12.74 21.63 16.80
CA PRO A 271 12.81 21.83 15.35
C PRO A 271 13.46 23.16 14.94
N GLU A 272 13.33 24.21 15.75
CA GLU A 272 13.92 25.52 15.52
C GLU A 272 15.45 25.46 15.54
N GLN A 273 16.04 24.56 16.34
CA GLN A 273 17.49 24.34 16.36
C GLN A 273 17.96 23.68 15.07
N LEU A 274 17.21 22.70 14.56
CA LEU A 274 17.48 22.08 13.26
C LEU A 274 17.31 23.09 12.11
N ALA A 275 16.27 23.93 12.17
CA ALA A 275 16.05 24.99 11.19
C ALA A 275 17.19 26.01 11.17
N ALA A 276 17.71 26.42 12.34
CA ALA A 276 18.87 27.30 12.44
C ALA A 276 20.13 26.67 11.83
N GLU A 277 20.37 25.38 12.09
CA GLU A 277 21.49 24.62 11.51
C GLU A 277 21.38 24.51 9.98
N LEU A 278 20.18 24.29 9.44
CA LEU A 278 19.95 24.29 8.00
C LEU A 278 20.10 25.68 7.38
N ALA A 279 19.61 26.72 8.06
CA ALA A 279 19.72 28.11 7.60
C ALA A 279 21.17 28.57 7.48
N ALA A 280 22.06 28.07 8.35
CA ALA A 280 23.50 28.34 8.26
C ALA A 280 24.18 27.74 7.02
N ARG A 281 23.50 26.87 6.27
CA ARG A 281 24.02 26.18 5.07
C ARG A 281 23.46 26.72 3.76
N ARG A 282 22.51 27.66 3.83
CA ARG A 282 21.92 28.34 2.68
C ARG A 282 22.77 29.55 2.27
#